data_AF-A0A147F7C0-F1
#
_entry.id   AF-A0A147F7C0-F1
#
_cell.length_a   1.000
_cell.length_b   1.000
_cell.length_c   1.000
_cell.angle_alpha   90.00
_cell.angle_beta   90.00
_cell.angle_gamma   90.00
#
_symmetry.space_group_name_H-M   'P 1'
#
loop_
_entity.id
_entity.type
_entity.pdbx_description
1 polymer ?
#
loop_
_entity_poly.entity_id
_entity_poly.type
_entity_poly.pdbx_seq_one_letter_code
_entity_poly.pdbx_strand_id
1 'polypeptide(L)'
;MTGNREIRAPRGTSLTAKSWQTEAPLRMLMNNLDPEVAERPEDLIVYGGTGKAARNWASYDAIVATLADLDDDETLLVQSGKPVGVFRTNVWAPRVLLANSNLVGDWATWPEFRRLEAEGLMMYGQMTAGSWIYIGTQGILQGTYETFAAVARKRFGGTLAGTLTVTGGCGGMGGAQPLSVTLNGGVVLIVDVDETRLRRRQGKRYLDEVTTDLDDALERVLAAKAEGRALSVGLVGNSAEVLPELLRREVPVDIVTDQTSAHDPLAYLPAGIAFEDWRTESARDPEGFTARSRASMARHVEAMVEFQKRGAEVFDYGNSIRDEARQGGYADAFAFPGFVPAYIRPLFCEGLGPFRWVALSGDPADIAVTDQAILELFPENEGLKRWITAAQEHVEFEGLPARICWLGYGDRAKAAVRFNELVAAGKISAPIVIGRDHLDSGSVASPYRETEAMADGSDAIADWPLLNALINTASGATWVSLHHGGGVGIGRSIHAGQVSVADGTPLAAEKLQRLLTNDPGMGVIRHVDAGYDRAIEVARERGVRVPMLDS
;
A
#
# COMPACT_ATOMS: atom_id res chain seq x y z
N MET A 1 -28.77 -5.24 15.33
CA MET A 1 -28.10 -4.71 16.54
C MET A 1 -26.64 -5.13 16.47
N THR A 2 -25.79 -4.30 15.90
CA THR A 2 -24.34 -4.49 15.84
C THR A 2 -23.74 -3.91 17.12
N GLY A 3 -23.58 -4.75 18.16
CA GLY A 3 -22.71 -4.38 19.28
C GLY A 3 -21.28 -4.14 18.76
N ASN A 4 -20.49 -3.34 19.48
CA ASN A 4 -19.07 -3.09 19.19
C ASN A 4 -18.32 -4.42 19.15
N ARG A 5 -18.20 -5.01 17.96
CA ARG A 5 -17.49 -6.27 17.75
C ARG A 5 -16.02 -5.94 17.54
N GLU A 6 -15.21 -6.25 18.53
CA GLU A 6 -13.77 -6.18 18.40
C GLU A 6 -13.27 -7.48 17.76
N ILE A 7 -12.62 -7.38 16.59
CA ILE A 7 -12.03 -8.51 15.88
C ILE A 7 -10.52 -8.48 16.10
N ARG A 8 -9.92 -9.63 16.41
CA ARG A 8 -8.47 -9.79 16.47
C ARG A 8 -8.10 -11.16 15.92
N ALA A 9 -6.93 -11.25 15.29
CA ALA A 9 -6.42 -12.53 14.82
C ALA A 9 -6.11 -13.47 16.01
N PRO A 10 -6.49 -14.75 15.94
CA PRO A 10 -5.99 -15.79 16.84
C PRO A 10 -4.45 -15.81 16.86
N ARG A 11 -3.88 -16.08 18.04
CA ARG A 11 -2.43 -16.14 18.29
C ARG A 11 -2.00 -17.53 18.75
N GLY A 12 -0.70 -17.80 18.73
CA GLY A 12 -0.12 -19.09 19.09
C GLY A 12 -0.32 -20.18 18.01
N THR A 13 -0.14 -21.44 18.40
CA THR A 13 -0.11 -22.58 17.47
C THR A 13 -1.40 -23.39 17.38
N SER A 14 -2.41 -23.07 18.20
CA SER A 14 -3.73 -23.73 18.13
C SER A 14 -4.48 -23.29 16.89
N LEU A 15 -4.98 -24.24 16.11
CA LEU A 15 -5.75 -23.98 14.89
C LEU A 15 -7.25 -23.86 15.20
N THR A 16 -7.91 -22.94 14.50
CA THR A 16 -9.38 -22.89 14.37
C THR A 16 -9.84 -23.61 13.10
N ALA A 17 -9.07 -23.48 12.02
CA ALA A 17 -9.29 -24.16 10.75
C ALA A 17 -8.62 -25.54 10.68
N LYS A 18 -8.85 -26.27 9.59
CA LYS A 18 -8.34 -27.64 9.39
C LYS A 18 -6.83 -27.73 9.15
N SER A 19 -6.20 -26.67 8.64
CA SER A 19 -4.76 -26.63 8.39
C SER A 19 -4.20 -25.21 8.47
N TRP A 20 -2.87 -25.06 8.48
CA TRP A 20 -2.23 -23.75 8.41
C TRP A 20 -2.50 -23.00 7.10
N GLN A 21 -2.80 -23.72 6.02
CA GLN A 21 -3.13 -23.11 4.72
C GLN A 21 -4.52 -22.45 4.73
N THR A 22 -5.44 -22.89 5.61
CA THR A 22 -6.78 -22.29 5.79
C THR A 22 -6.87 -21.40 7.03
N GLU A 23 -6.05 -21.66 8.06
CA GLU A 23 -5.91 -20.79 9.24
C GLU A 23 -5.25 -19.45 8.89
N ALA A 24 -4.26 -19.44 7.99
CA ALA A 24 -3.57 -18.23 7.59
C ALA A 24 -4.50 -17.15 6.99
N PRO A 25 -5.31 -17.42 5.93
CA PRO A 25 -6.26 -16.43 5.43
C PRO A 25 -7.31 -16.04 6.46
N LEU A 26 -7.69 -16.94 7.38
CA LEU A 26 -8.62 -16.64 8.48
C LEU A 26 -8.01 -15.60 9.44
N ARG A 27 -6.79 -15.85 9.94
CA ARG A 27 -6.09 -14.93 10.83
C ARG A 27 -5.82 -13.60 10.15
N MET A 28 -5.43 -13.61 8.87
CA MET A 28 -5.16 -12.38 8.14
C MET A 28 -6.42 -11.56 7.83
N LEU A 29 -7.56 -12.20 7.55
CA LEU A 29 -8.85 -11.50 7.47
C LEU A 29 -9.18 -10.79 8.79
N MET A 30 -8.97 -11.47 9.92
CA MET A 30 -9.19 -10.89 11.25
C MET A 30 -8.17 -9.80 11.58
N ASN A 31 -6.90 -9.97 11.21
CA ASN A 31 -5.85 -8.96 11.39
C ASN A 31 -6.16 -7.67 10.64
N ASN A 32 -6.70 -7.77 9.42
CA ASN A 32 -7.16 -6.63 8.64
C ASN A 32 -8.25 -5.81 9.36
N LEU A 33 -8.95 -6.38 10.35
CA LEU A 33 -10.00 -5.72 11.14
C LEU A 33 -9.60 -5.51 12.61
N ASP A 34 -8.35 -5.76 12.96
CA ASP A 34 -7.85 -5.46 14.30
C ASP A 34 -7.93 -3.94 14.55
N PRO A 35 -8.47 -3.45 15.69
CA PRO A 35 -8.51 -2.02 16.01
C PRO A 35 -7.16 -1.32 15.96
N GLU A 36 -6.07 -2.04 16.21
CA GLU A 36 -4.70 -1.52 16.08
C GLU A 36 -4.30 -1.32 14.63
N VAL A 37 -4.90 -2.08 13.71
CA VAL A 37 -4.54 -2.13 12.29
C VAL A 37 -5.47 -1.26 11.44
N ALA A 38 -6.78 -1.49 11.54
CA ALA A 38 -7.78 -0.87 10.67
C ALA A 38 -8.09 0.58 11.07
N GLU A 39 -8.42 1.41 10.08
CA GLU A 39 -8.84 2.79 10.30
C GLU A 39 -10.25 2.91 10.89
N ARG A 40 -11.16 1.97 10.57
CA ARG A 40 -12.56 1.94 11.04
C ARG A 40 -13.18 0.52 10.96
N PRO A 41 -12.71 -0.43 11.77
CA PRO A 41 -13.07 -1.86 11.66
C PRO A 41 -14.55 -2.19 11.90
N GLU A 42 -15.28 -1.37 12.66
CA GLU A 42 -16.71 -1.54 12.92
C GLU A 42 -17.57 -1.51 11.64
N ASP A 43 -17.07 -0.82 10.61
CA ASP A 43 -17.66 -0.74 9.27
C ASP A 43 -16.97 -1.68 8.25
N LEU A 44 -16.11 -2.58 8.74
CA LEU A 44 -15.22 -3.44 7.98
C LEU A 44 -14.15 -2.69 7.16
N ILE A 45 -13.99 -1.38 7.40
CA ILE A 45 -13.08 -0.51 6.65
C ILE A 45 -11.67 -0.64 7.22
N VAL A 46 -10.75 -1.02 6.34
CA VAL A 46 -9.34 -1.19 6.66
C VAL A 46 -8.58 0.12 6.41
N TYR A 47 -8.59 0.64 5.18
CA TYR A 47 -7.91 1.90 4.80
C TYR A 47 -8.38 2.44 3.45
N GLY A 48 -7.89 3.64 3.07
CA GLY A 48 -8.00 4.17 1.71
C GLY A 48 -9.41 4.59 1.29
N GLY A 49 -10.10 5.35 2.14
CA GLY A 49 -11.51 5.69 1.96
C GLY A 49 -12.40 4.57 2.47
N THR A 50 -13.08 3.86 1.56
CA THR A 50 -14.04 2.78 1.87
C THR A 50 -13.50 1.37 1.61
N GLY A 51 -12.18 1.18 1.57
CA GLY A 51 -11.56 -0.13 1.36
C GLY A 51 -11.89 -1.11 2.49
N LYS A 52 -12.63 -2.18 2.19
CA LYS A 52 -13.15 -3.13 3.19
C LYS A 52 -12.54 -4.53 3.11
N ALA A 53 -12.55 -5.24 4.23
CA ALA A 53 -12.10 -6.64 4.31
C ALA A 53 -13.16 -7.67 3.85
N ALA A 54 -14.44 -7.34 4.04
CA ALA A 54 -15.60 -8.13 3.61
C ALA A 54 -16.77 -7.20 3.28
N ARG A 55 -17.73 -7.66 2.46
CA ARG A 55 -18.79 -6.81 1.92
C ARG A 55 -19.69 -6.21 3.01
N ASN A 56 -20.05 -7.07 3.95
CA ASN A 56 -20.89 -6.79 5.10
C ASN A 56 -20.66 -7.87 6.16
N TRP A 57 -21.19 -7.68 7.36
CA TRP A 57 -20.97 -8.59 8.49
C TRP A 57 -21.45 -10.02 8.21
N ALA A 58 -22.56 -10.19 7.50
CA ALA A 58 -23.04 -11.52 7.10
C ALA A 58 -22.04 -12.23 6.17
N SER A 59 -21.40 -11.49 5.26
CA SER A 59 -20.36 -12.02 4.39
C SER A 59 -19.08 -12.34 5.17
N TYR A 60 -18.71 -11.50 6.14
CA TYR A 60 -17.58 -11.76 7.04
C TYR A 60 -17.78 -13.07 7.82
N ASP A 61 -18.93 -13.23 8.48
CA ASP A 61 -19.23 -14.42 9.29
C ASP A 61 -19.25 -15.69 8.43
N ALA A 62 -19.80 -15.60 7.21
CA ALA A 62 -19.77 -16.70 6.26
C ALA A 62 -18.34 -17.04 5.81
N ILE A 63 -17.47 -16.05 5.54
CA ILE A 63 -16.07 -16.31 5.19
C ILE A 63 -15.35 -17.02 6.34
N VAL A 64 -15.50 -16.51 7.57
CA VAL A 64 -14.90 -17.10 8.77
C VAL A 64 -15.33 -18.56 8.93
N ALA A 65 -16.64 -18.83 8.84
CA ALA A 65 -17.17 -20.19 8.96
C ALA A 65 -16.67 -21.11 7.83
N THR A 66 -16.63 -20.62 6.58
CA THR A 66 -16.14 -21.40 5.45
C THR A 66 -14.65 -21.71 5.57
N LEU A 67 -13.81 -20.74 5.95
CA LEU A 67 -12.38 -20.97 6.12
C LEU A 67 -12.08 -21.97 7.25
N ALA A 68 -12.88 -21.97 8.32
CA ALA A 68 -12.74 -22.93 9.41
C ALA A 68 -13.00 -24.39 8.98
N ASP A 69 -13.88 -24.61 7.99
CA ASP A 69 -14.27 -25.94 7.49
C ASP A 69 -13.68 -26.30 6.13
N LEU A 70 -12.89 -25.43 5.49
CA LEU A 70 -12.34 -25.68 4.15
C LEU A 70 -11.27 -26.79 4.16
N ASP A 71 -11.40 -27.77 3.27
CA ASP A 71 -10.40 -28.85 3.14
C ASP A 71 -9.17 -28.42 2.32
N ASP A 72 -8.05 -29.13 2.47
CA ASP A 72 -6.75 -28.79 1.85
C ASP A 72 -6.73 -28.91 0.32
N ASP A 73 -7.72 -29.57 -0.28
CA ASP A 73 -7.89 -29.67 -1.72
C ASP A 73 -9.12 -28.90 -2.23
N GLU A 74 -9.64 -27.97 -1.43
CA GLU A 74 -10.72 -27.07 -1.79
C GLU A 74 -10.25 -25.62 -1.95
N THR A 75 -11.05 -24.85 -2.68
CA THR A 75 -10.82 -23.42 -2.93
C THR A 75 -12.12 -22.64 -2.72
N LEU A 76 -12.08 -21.66 -1.82
CA LEU A 76 -13.13 -20.65 -1.62
C LEU A 76 -13.05 -19.55 -2.69
N LEU A 77 -14.17 -19.21 -3.29
CA LEU A 77 -14.33 -18.07 -4.19
C LEU A 77 -14.97 -16.89 -3.46
N VAL A 78 -14.28 -15.74 -3.44
CA VAL A 78 -14.77 -14.49 -2.86
C VAL A 78 -14.99 -13.45 -3.96
N GLN A 79 -16.24 -13.06 -4.16
CA GLN A 79 -16.61 -12.02 -5.12
C GLN A 79 -16.95 -10.74 -4.36
N SER A 80 -16.23 -9.65 -4.60
CA SER A 80 -16.39 -8.35 -3.92
C SER A 80 -16.73 -8.52 -2.43
N GLY A 81 -15.84 -9.21 -1.70
CA GLY A 81 -15.95 -9.47 -0.26
C GLY A 81 -17.08 -10.40 0.20
N LYS A 82 -17.70 -11.17 -0.70
CA LYS A 82 -18.75 -12.15 -0.39
C LYS A 82 -18.28 -13.57 -0.76
N PRO A 83 -18.40 -14.57 0.14
CA PRO A 83 -18.09 -15.96 -0.19
C PRO A 83 -19.22 -16.52 -1.07
N VAL A 84 -18.93 -16.87 -2.34
CA VAL A 84 -19.95 -17.24 -3.33
C VAL A 84 -19.94 -18.73 -3.71
N GLY A 85 -18.87 -19.45 -3.40
CA GLY A 85 -18.80 -20.89 -3.67
C GLY A 85 -17.49 -21.50 -3.19
N VAL A 86 -17.51 -22.82 -3.01
CA VAL A 86 -16.34 -23.65 -2.73
C VAL A 86 -16.31 -24.74 -3.79
N PHE A 87 -15.14 -24.97 -4.38
CA PHE A 87 -14.93 -26.04 -5.35
C PHE A 87 -13.70 -26.84 -4.97
N ARG A 88 -13.77 -28.16 -5.18
CA ARG A 88 -12.62 -29.04 -5.08
C ARG A 88 -11.64 -28.74 -6.22
N THR A 89 -10.39 -28.49 -5.87
CA THR A 89 -9.26 -28.23 -6.77
C THR A 89 -8.17 -29.27 -6.53
N ASN A 90 -7.11 -28.92 -5.79
CA ASN A 90 -6.01 -29.79 -5.39
C ASN A 90 -5.14 -29.09 -4.34
N VAL A 91 -4.28 -29.84 -3.66
CA VAL A 91 -3.39 -29.31 -2.61
C VAL A 91 -2.41 -28.23 -3.11
N TRP A 92 -2.09 -28.21 -4.41
CA TRP A 92 -1.21 -27.20 -5.02
C TRP A 92 -1.91 -25.86 -5.23
N ALA A 93 -3.20 -25.87 -5.52
CA ALA A 93 -4.00 -24.68 -5.80
C ALA A 93 -4.11 -23.75 -4.57
N PRO A 94 -4.52 -22.49 -4.78
CA PRO A 94 -4.89 -21.59 -3.70
C PRO A 94 -6.10 -22.09 -2.91
N ARG A 95 -6.11 -21.83 -1.60
CA ARG A 95 -7.28 -22.03 -0.72
C ARG A 95 -8.33 -20.95 -0.93
N VAL A 96 -7.95 -19.76 -1.38
CA VAL A 96 -8.89 -18.67 -1.65
C VAL A 96 -8.55 -17.95 -2.97
N LEU A 97 -9.57 -17.68 -3.78
CA LEU A 97 -9.49 -16.82 -4.95
C LEU A 97 -10.44 -15.64 -4.79
N LEU A 98 -9.93 -14.42 -4.94
CA LEU A 98 -10.69 -13.19 -4.72
C LEU A 98 -10.78 -12.35 -5.99
N ALA A 99 -11.98 -11.88 -6.31
CA ALA A 99 -12.21 -10.90 -7.37
C ALA A 99 -13.05 -9.74 -6.82
N ASN A 100 -12.41 -8.60 -6.54
CA ASN A 100 -13.05 -7.48 -5.86
C ASN A 100 -13.14 -6.23 -6.73
N SER A 101 -14.31 -5.58 -6.73
CA SER A 101 -14.56 -4.27 -7.37
C SER A 101 -14.47 -4.25 -8.91
N ASN A 102 -14.31 -5.40 -9.55
CA ASN A 102 -14.22 -5.49 -11.01
C ASN A 102 -15.56 -5.09 -11.67
N LEU A 103 -15.46 -4.23 -12.68
CA LEU A 103 -16.58 -3.70 -13.46
C LEU A 103 -16.17 -3.72 -14.94
N VAL A 104 -17.14 -3.95 -15.83
CA VAL A 104 -16.91 -3.85 -17.28
C VAL A 104 -16.54 -2.42 -17.62
N GLY A 105 -15.64 -2.21 -18.60
CA GLY A 105 -15.01 -0.92 -18.92
C GLY A 105 -15.95 0.29 -18.88
N ASP A 106 -17.01 0.31 -19.70
CA ASP A 106 -17.94 1.45 -19.76
C ASP A 106 -18.71 1.72 -18.44
N TRP A 107 -18.76 0.72 -17.55
CA TRP A 107 -19.42 0.79 -16.23
C TRP A 107 -18.44 1.04 -15.09
N ALA A 108 -17.14 1.10 -15.37
CA ALA A 108 -16.08 1.28 -14.39
C ALA A 108 -16.00 2.73 -13.87
N THR A 109 -17.06 3.19 -13.22
CA THR A 109 -17.17 4.57 -12.71
C THR A 109 -17.63 4.57 -11.26
N TRP A 110 -17.26 5.63 -10.50
CA TRP A 110 -17.74 5.80 -9.13
C TRP A 110 -19.28 5.83 -8.99
N PRO A 111 -20.05 6.53 -9.86
CA PRO A 111 -21.51 6.49 -9.80
C PRO A 111 -22.09 5.08 -9.89
N GLU A 112 -21.65 4.28 -10.87
CA GLU A 112 -22.14 2.90 -11.03
C GLU A 112 -21.68 1.99 -9.88
N PHE A 113 -20.42 2.12 -9.45
CA PHE A 113 -19.91 1.42 -8.29
C PHE A 113 -20.76 1.69 -7.05
N ARG A 114 -21.10 2.96 -6.77
CA ARG A 114 -21.89 3.37 -5.59
C ARG A 114 -23.34 2.91 -5.69
N ARG A 115 -23.94 2.89 -6.89
CA ARG A 115 -25.27 2.29 -7.11
C ARG A 115 -25.28 0.82 -6.71
N LEU A 116 -24.31 0.05 -7.20
CA LEU A 116 -24.17 -1.38 -6.87
C LEU A 116 -23.82 -1.62 -5.39
N GLU A 117 -23.01 -0.75 -4.78
CA GLU A 117 -22.71 -0.82 -3.35
C GLU A 117 -23.97 -0.58 -2.50
N ALA A 118 -24.78 0.43 -2.84
CA ALA A 118 -26.05 0.72 -2.16
C ALA A 118 -27.05 -0.43 -2.27
N GLU A 119 -27.03 -1.17 -3.40
CA GLU A 119 -27.82 -2.39 -3.61
C GLU A 119 -27.23 -3.64 -2.90
N GLY A 120 -26.10 -3.51 -2.20
CA GLY A 120 -25.43 -4.62 -1.51
C GLY A 120 -24.72 -5.61 -2.44
N LEU A 121 -24.45 -5.19 -3.68
CA LEU A 121 -23.84 -6.02 -4.73
C LEU A 121 -22.33 -5.83 -4.86
N MET A 122 -21.78 -4.74 -4.30
CA MET A 122 -20.37 -4.35 -4.48
C MET A 122 -19.66 -4.07 -3.15
N MET A 123 -18.33 -4.18 -3.19
CA MET A 123 -17.41 -3.80 -2.11
C MET A 123 -16.16 -3.21 -2.76
N TYR A 124 -15.59 -2.15 -2.17
CA TYR A 124 -14.31 -1.61 -2.58
C TYR A 124 -13.19 -2.39 -1.90
N GLY A 125 -12.36 -3.08 -2.69
CA GLY A 125 -11.29 -3.93 -2.16
C GLY A 125 -9.99 -3.19 -1.84
N GLN A 126 -9.83 -1.94 -2.32
CA GLN A 126 -8.52 -1.28 -2.40
C GLN A 126 -7.50 -2.28 -2.99
N MET A 127 -6.27 -2.31 -2.50
CA MET A 127 -5.25 -3.31 -2.79
C MET A 127 -5.32 -4.39 -1.71
N THR A 128 -4.77 -4.13 -0.50
CA THR A 128 -4.61 -5.15 0.55
C THR A 128 -5.78 -5.27 1.53
N ALA A 129 -6.80 -4.41 1.42
CA ALA A 129 -7.96 -4.45 2.31
C ALA A 129 -8.82 -5.69 2.03
N GLY A 130 -9.26 -5.84 0.78
CA GLY A 130 -10.09 -6.95 0.34
C GLY A 130 -9.33 -8.25 0.05
N SER A 131 -8.00 -8.24 0.13
CA SER A 131 -7.12 -9.39 -0.11
C SER A 131 -6.33 -9.84 1.13
N TRP A 132 -6.65 -9.28 2.30
CA TRP A 132 -6.23 -9.78 3.61
C TRP A 132 -4.70 -9.84 3.77
N ILE A 133 -4.00 -8.76 3.45
CA ILE A 133 -2.55 -8.66 3.67
C ILE A 133 -2.12 -7.26 4.13
N TYR A 134 -3.02 -6.55 4.79
CA TYR A 134 -2.72 -5.25 5.38
C TYR A 134 -2.03 -5.43 6.74
N ILE A 135 -0.96 -4.67 6.95
CA ILE A 135 -0.09 -4.76 8.14
C ILE A 135 0.07 -3.39 8.81
N GLY A 136 -1.01 -2.61 8.78
CA GLY A 136 -1.02 -1.24 9.27
C GLY A 136 -0.17 -0.30 8.42
N THR A 137 0.25 0.79 9.06
CA THR A 137 0.99 1.89 8.45
C THR A 137 2.34 1.43 7.89
N GLN A 138 2.93 0.38 8.49
CA GLN A 138 4.20 -0.20 8.05
C GLN A 138 4.15 -0.68 6.59
N GLY A 139 2.98 -1.07 6.08
CA GLY A 139 2.84 -1.66 4.75
C GLY A 139 3.37 -0.79 3.61
N ILE A 140 3.26 0.53 3.70
CA ILE A 140 3.77 1.46 2.68
C ILE A 140 5.08 2.13 3.11
N LEU A 141 5.45 2.02 4.37
CA LEU A 141 6.54 2.78 4.99
C LEU A 141 7.85 2.69 4.22
N GLN A 142 8.28 1.49 3.82
CA GLN A 142 9.52 1.39 3.07
C GLN A 142 9.43 2.01 1.67
N GLY A 143 8.31 1.83 0.97
CA GLY A 143 8.12 2.44 -0.35
C GLY A 143 8.22 3.97 -0.25
N THR A 144 7.64 4.54 0.80
CA THR A 144 7.75 5.97 1.12
C THR A 144 9.16 6.39 1.53
N TYR A 145 9.82 5.60 2.36
CA TYR A 145 11.23 5.79 2.71
C TYR A 145 12.14 5.79 1.47
N GLU A 146 11.98 4.83 0.55
CA GLU A 146 12.79 4.71 -0.66
C GLU A 146 12.54 5.86 -1.65
N THR A 147 11.28 6.32 -1.78
CA THR A 147 10.97 7.51 -2.58
C THR A 147 11.70 8.73 -2.03
N PHE A 148 11.64 8.98 -0.73
CA PHE A 148 12.35 10.11 -0.12
C PHE A 148 13.87 9.94 -0.15
N ALA A 149 14.38 8.72 -0.03
CA ALA A 149 15.80 8.42 -0.20
C ALA A 149 16.26 8.69 -1.66
N ALA A 150 15.41 8.40 -2.65
CA ALA A 150 15.68 8.71 -4.05
C ALA A 150 15.66 10.22 -4.31
N VAL A 151 14.71 10.96 -3.73
CA VAL A 151 14.70 12.43 -3.74
C VAL A 151 15.99 12.98 -3.14
N ALA A 152 16.39 12.49 -1.96
CA ALA A 152 17.62 12.87 -1.28
C ALA A 152 18.86 12.69 -2.16
N ARG A 153 18.99 11.52 -2.81
CA ARG A 153 20.11 11.23 -3.75
C ARG A 153 20.09 12.15 -4.96
N LYS A 154 18.91 12.44 -5.52
CA LYS A 154 18.75 13.25 -6.73
C LYS A 154 19.02 14.74 -6.49
N ARG A 155 18.65 15.27 -5.32
CA ARG A 155 18.54 16.72 -5.09
C ARG A 155 19.37 17.26 -3.91
N PHE A 156 19.67 16.42 -2.91
CA PHE A 156 20.13 16.88 -1.59
C PHE A 156 21.36 16.11 -1.07
N GLY A 157 22.19 15.56 -1.98
CA GLY A 157 23.45 14.91 -1.60
C GLY A 157 23.29 13.59 -0.82
N GLY A 158 22.14 12.93 -0.93
CA GLY A 158 21.89 11.61 -0.33
C GLY A 158 21.28 11.63 1.07
N THR A 159 20.94 12.80 1.62
CA THR A 159 20.19 12.96 2.88
C THR A 159 19.16 14.08 2.75
N LEU A 160 18.11 14.05 3.58
CA LEU A 160 17.13 15.14 3.70
C LEU A 160 17.45 16.11 4.86
N ALA A 161 18.57 15.93 5.56
CA ALA A 161 18.99 16.86 6.60
C ALA A 161 19.04 18.31 6.08
N GLY A 162 18.42 19.23 6.83
CA GLY A 162 18.32 20.64 6.43
C GLY A 162 17.23 20.94 5.38
N THR A 163 16.34 19.99 5.08
CA THR A 163 15.19 20.18 4.18
C THR A 163 13.86 20.17 4.92
N LEU A 164 12.85 20.84 4.37
CA LEU A 164 11.45 20.83 4.75
C LEU A 164 10.60 20.22 3.64
N THR A 165 9.93 19.12 3.99
CA THR A 165 8.88 18.48 3.20
C THR A 165 7.51 18.96 3.68
N VAL A 166 6.62 19.31 2.76
CA VAL A 166 5.20 19.57 3.05
C VAL A 166 4.35 18.53 2.35
N THR A 167 3.40 17.93 3.06
CA THR A 167 2.47 16.94 2.50
C THR A 167 1.10 16.97 3.17
N GLY A 168 0.11 16.33 2.54
CA GLY A 168 -1.24 16.11 3.08
C GLY A 168 -1.58 14.64 3.31
N GLY A 169 -2.50 14.38 4.23
CA GLY A 169 -3.12 13.08 4.50
C GLY A 169 -2.29 12.19 5.44
N CYS A 170 -2.75 12.03 6.68
CA CYS A 170 -2.19 11.22 7.75
C CYS A 170 -3.05 9.98 8.08
N GLY A 171 -3.70 9.41 7.07
CA GLY A 171 -4.49 8.16 7.21
C GLY A 171 -3.64 6.89 7.33
N GLY A 172 -4.24 5.72 7.09
CA GLY A 172 -3.59 4.41 7.14
C GLY A 172 -2.26 4.31 6.39
N MET A 173 -2.22 4.84 5.16
CA MET A 173 -1.02 4.83 4.31
C MET A 173 -0.23 6.14 4.43
N GLY A 174 -0.91 7.29 4.32
CA GLY A 174 -0.29 8.60 4.39
C GLY A 174 0.37 8.92 5.74
N GLY A 175 -0.03 8.23 6.81
CA GLY A 175 0.62 8.28 8.12
C GLY A 175 2.05 7.73 8.14
N ALA A 176 2.51 7.07 7.08
CA ALA A 176 3.90 6.61 6.96
C ALA A 176 4.85 7.70 6.44
N GLN A 177 4.30 8.78 5.85
CA GLN A 177 5.09 9.89 5.30
C GLN A 177 6.01 10.55 6.34
N PRO A 178 5.56 10.84 7.58
CA PRO A 178 6.39 11.61 8.48
C PRO A 178 7.63 10.83 8.93
N LEU A 179 7.44 9.57 9.36
CA LEU A 179 8.55 8.66 9.68
C LEU A 179 9.49 8.43 8.48
N SER A 180 8.96 8.35 7.26
CA SER A 180 9.80 8.17 6.06
C SER A 180 10.75 9.34 5.82
N VAL A 181 10.28 10.57 6.05
CA VAL A 181 11.11 11.78 5.91
C VAL A 181 12.14 11.85 7.04
N THR A 182 11.74 11.58 8.29
CA THR A 182 12.66 11.66 9.44
C THR A 182 13.72 10.57 9.41
N LEU A 183 13.41 9.36 8.94
CA LEU A 183 14.41 8.30 8.68
C LEU A 183 15.43 8.67 7.59
N ASN A 184 15.10 9.62 6.70
CA ASN A 184 16.04 10.20 5.74
C ASN A 184 16.73 11.48 6.28
N GLY A 185 16.47 11.86 7.53
CA GLY A 185 17.06 13.00 8.23
C GLY A 185 16.31 14.32 8.05
N GLY A 186 15.18 14.33 7.35
CA GLY A 186 14.47 15.55 7.00
C GLY A 186 13.45 16.04 8.03
N VAL A 187 12.95 17.25 7.80
CA VAL A 187 11.81 17.82 8.51
C VAL A 187 10.56 17.71 7.65
N VAL A 188 9.42 17.44 8.26
CA VAL A 188 8.14 17.29 7.57
C VAL A 188 7.01 17.98 8.32
N LEU A 189 6.24 18.78 7.57
CA LEU A 189 4.93 19.29 7.96
C LEU A 189 3.86 18.46 7.23
N ILE A 190 3.12 17.64 7.97
CA ILE A 190 2.00 16.86 7.44
C ILE A 190 0.67 17.48 7.84
N VAL A 191 -0.18 17.77 6.86
CA VAL A 191 -1.49 18.40 7.06
C VAL A 191 -2.58 17.34 7.00
N ASP A 192 -3.45 17.28 8.01
CA ASP A 192 -4.68 16.48 7.96
C ASP A 192 -5.84 17.25 8.60
N VAL A 193 -7.04 17.07 8.05
CA VAL A 193 -8.26 17.71 8.55
C VAL A 193 -8.80 17.02 9.81
N ASP A 194 -8.43 15.76 10.05
CA ASP A 194 -8.89 14.94 11.16
C ASP A 194 -7.78 14.80 12.23
N GLU A 195 -7.91 15.55 13.34
CA GLU A 195 -6.96 15.48 14.45
C GLU A 195 -6.77 14.05 14.98
N THR A 196 -7.82 13.22 14.94
CA THR A 196 -7.76 11.85 15.47
C THR A 196 -6.76 10.99 14.68
N ARG A 197 -6.56 11.28 13.39
CA ARG A 197 -5.59 10.58 12.53
C ARG A 197 -4.17 10.97 12.92
N LEU A 198 -3.89 12.26 13.09
CA LEU A 198 -2.59 12.76 13.54
C LEU A 198 -2.22 12.19 14.92
N ARG A 199 -3.15 12.25 15.88
CA ARG A 199 -2.93 11.71 17.24
C ARG A 199 -2.72 10.21 17.24
N ARG A 200 -3.42 9.45 16.38
CA ARG A 200 -3.17 8.02 16.21
C ARG A 200 -1.74 7.73 15.75
N ARG A 201 -1.21 8.52 14.80
CA ARG A 201 0.16 8.34 14.29
C ARG A 201 1.20 8.75 15.33
N GLN A 202 0.91 9.81 16.09
CA GLN A 202 1.73 10.20 17.23
C GLN A 202 1.80 9.08 18.28
N GLY A 203 0.65 8.50 18.64
CA GLY A 203 0.58 7.39 19.58
C GLY A 203 1.26 6.09 19.12
N LYS A 204 1.59 5.97 17.83
CA LYS A 204 2.26 4.81 17.21
C LYS A 204 3.69 5.12 16.73
N ARG A 205 4.27 6.25 17.14
CA ARG A 205 5.64 6.68 16.79
C ARG A 205 5.90 6.89 15.30
N TYR A 206 4.84 7.15 14.52
CA TYR A 206 4.94 7.53 13.10
C TYR A 206 5.00 9.05 12.89
N LEU A 207 4.72 9.82 13.94
CA LEU A 207 4.67 11.29 13.98
C LEU A 207 5.17 11.77 15.35
N ASP A 208 5.99 12.82 15.41
CA ASP A 208 6.55 13.30 16.68
C ASP A 208 5.58 14.23 17.40
N GLU A 209 5.10 15.25 16.68
CA GLU A 209 4.34 16.36 17.28
C GLU A 209 3.05 16.65 16.52
N VAL A 210 2.05 17.20 17.20
CA VAL A 210 0.77 17.62 16.62
C VAL A 210 0.37 18.98 17.18
N THR A 211 -0.06 19.88 16.31
CA THR A 211 -0.57 21.21 16.64
C THR A 211 -1.76 21.59 15.75
N THR A 212 -2.56 22.53 16.21
CA THR A 212 -3.69 23.11 15.47
C THR A 212 -3.41 24.53 14.98
N ASP A 213 -2.18 25.01 15.17
CA ASP A 213 -1.76 26.37 14.86
C ASP A 213 -0.63 26.34 13.82
N LEU A 214 -0.86 27.02 12.69
CA LEU A 214 0.10 27.09 11.60
C LEU A 214 1.36 27.88 11.97
N ASP A 215 1.25 28.92 12.79
CA ASP A 215 2.39 29.75 13.21
C ASP A 215 3.34 28.93 14.08
N ASP A 216 2.78 28.22 15.06
CA ASP A 216 3.51 27.28 15.92
C ASP A 216 4.13 26.12 15.12
N ALA A 217 3.39 25.55 14.16
CA ALA A 217 3.93 24.51 13.27
C ALA A 217 5.15 25.03 12.48
N LEU A 218 5.04 26.23 11.91
CA LEU A 218 6.10 26.86 11.12
C LEU A 218 7.34 27.19 11.96
N GLU A 219 7.17 27.71 13.17
CA GLU A 219 8.28 27.97 14.09
C GLU A 219 9.10 26.69 14.33
N ARG A 220 8.42 25.58 14.66
CA ARG A 220 9.07 24.30 14.97
C ARG A 220 9.79 23.70 13.77
N VAL A 221 9.13 23.63 12.62
CA VAL A 221 9.72 22.98 11.44
C VAL A 221 10.86 23.81 10.84
N LEU A 222 10.77 25.15 10.89
CA LEU A 222 11.85 26.01 10.39
C LEU A 222 13.06 26.01 11.34
N ALA A 223 12.84 25.95 12.66
CA ALA A 223 13.93 25.77 13.62
C ALA A 223 14.65 24.43 13.40
N ALA A 224 13.90 23.32 13.32
CA ALA A 224 14.47 22.00 13.07
C ALA A 224 15.21 21.93 11.72
N LYS A 225 14.67 22.58 10.67
CA LYS A 225 15.33 22.68 9.36
C LYS A 225 16.68 23.40 9.49
N ALA A 226 16.73 24.54 10.20
CA ALA A 226 17.97 25.28 10.42
C ALA A 226 19.01 24.51 11.24
N GLU A 227 18.56 23.69 12.20
CA GLU A 227 19.40 22.81 13.03
C GLU A 227 19.89 21.56 12.27
N GLY A 228 19.29 21.22 11.14
CA GLY A 228 19.54 19.94 10.45
C GLY A 228 19.03 18.72 11.23
N ARG A 229 18.06 18.92 12.12
CA ARG A 229 17.49 17.87 12.99
C ARG A 229 16.20 17.33 12.37
N ALA A 230 16.11 16.00 12.27
CA ALA A 230 14.89 15.34 11.82
C ALA A 230 13.72 15.64 12.78
N LEU A 231 12.57 16.03 12.24
CA LEU A 231 11.36 16.32 13.00
C LEU A 231 10.11 16.17 12.13
N SER A 232 9.07 15.56 12.68
CA SER A 232 7.77 15.49 12.05
C SER A 232 6.69 16.23 12.86
N VAL A 233 6.04 17.20 12.23
CA VAL A 233 4.97 18.00 12.83
C VAL A 233 3.68 17.81 12.04
N GLY A 234 2.64 17.39 12.75
CA GLY A 234 1.28 17.27 12.23
C GLY A 234 0.49 18.54 12.47
N LEU A 235 -0.10 19.09 11.43
CA LEU A 235 -0.98 20.24 11.51
C LEU A 235 -2.43 19.82 11.24
N VAL A 236 -3.32 20.10 12.20
CA VAL A 236 -4.76 20.04 11.96
C VAL A 236 -5.16 21.18 11.04
N GLY A 237 -5.51 20.87 9.79
CA GLY A 237 -5.83 21.87 8.77
C GLY A 237 -6.21 21.26 7.42
N ASN A 238 -6.70 22.09 6.51
CA ASN A 238 -7.04 21.66 5.15
C ASN A 238 -5.89 21.96 4.18
N SER A 239 -5.34 20.94 3.52
CA SER A 239 -4.23 21.12 2.56
C SER A 239 -4.56 22.09 1.42
N ALA A 240 -5.84 22.19 1.01
CA ALA A 240 -6.28 23.16 0.00
C ALA A 240 -6.30 24.62 0.48
N GLU A 241 -6.09 24.86 1.79
CA GLU A 241 -5.99 26.18 2.41
C GLU A 241 -4.57 26.44 2.91
N VAL A 242 -3.93 25.43 3.52
CA VAL A 242 -2.58 25.53 4.07
C VAL A 242 -1.53 25.74 2.98
N LEU A 243 -1.51 24.94 1.91
CA LEU A 243 -0.47 25.08 0.88
C LEU A 243 -0.49 26.45 0.18
N PRO A 244 -1.65 27.01 -0.22
CA PRO A 244 -1.74 28.39 -0.69
C PRO A 244 -1.24 29.42 0.32
N GLU A 245 -1.52 29.22 1.62
CA GLU A 245 -1.07 30.13 2.67
C GLU A 245 0.46 30.08 2.86
N LEU A 246 1.08 28.89 2.77
CA LEU A 246 2.53 28.73 2.79
C LEU A 246 3.21 29.47 1.62
N LEU A 247 2.61 29.44 0.43
CA LEU A 247 3.09 30.21 -0.73
C LEU A 247 2.99 31.72 -0.52
N ARG A 248 1.86 32.17 0.04
CA ARG A 248 1.61 33.59 0.35
C ARG A 248 2.63 34.13 1.36
N ARG A 249 3.05 33.30 2.30
CA ARG A 249 4.07 33.59 3.33
C ARG A 249 5.51 33.35 2.87
N GLU A 250 5.71 32.87 1.64
CA GLU A 250 7.03 32.56 1.07
C GLU A 250 7.85 31.58 1.94
N VAL A 251 7.18 30.58 2.53
CA VAL A 251 7.84 29.57 3.37
C VAL A 251 8.85 28.78 2.52
N PRO A 252 10.10 28.58 2.97
CA PRO A 252 11.14 27.90 2.20
C PRO A 252 10.96 26.37 2.22
N VAL A 253 10.02 25.88 1.43
CA VAL A 253 9.72 24.45 1.27
C VAL A 253 10.59 23.85 0.16
N ASP A 254 11.20 22.70 0.42
CA ASP A 254 12.12 22.05 -0.54
C ASP A 254 11.46 20.89 -1.28
N ILE A 255 10.49 20.22 -0.66
CA ILE A 255 9.80 19.04 -1.20
C ILE A 255 8.30 19.17 -0.95
N VAL A 256 7.48 18.90 -1.96
CA VAL A 256 6.01 18.87 -1.83
C VAL A 256 5.45 17.60 -2.45
N THR A 257 4.57 16.92 -1.73
CA THR A 257 3.80 15.78 -2.23
C THR A 257 2.43 15.72 -1.54
N ASP A 258 1.61 14.70 -1.82
CA ASP A 258 0.31 14.54 -1.18
C ASP A 258 -0.16 13.07 -1.14
N GLN A 259 -0.76 12.66 -0.02
CA GLN A 259 -1.47 11.38 0.15
C GLN A 259 -2.84 11.55 0.82
N THR A 260 -3.52 12.67 0.59
CA THR A 260 -4.96 12.74 0.89
C THR A 260 -5.72 11.65 0.12
N SER A 261 -6.94 11.30 0.53
CA SER A 261 -7.76 10.31 -0.18
C SER A 261 -8.44 10.89 -1.43
N ALA A 262 -7.68 11.57 -2.30
CA ALA A 262 -8.19 12.24 -3.48
C ALA A 262 -8.85 11.29 -4.51
N HIS A 263 -8.51 10.00 -4.48
CA HIS A 263 -9.06 8.97 -5.37
C HIS A 263 -10.57 8.76 -5.22
N ASP A 264 -11.12 9.14 -4.07
CA ASP A 264 -12.54 9.22 -3.79
C ASP A 264 -12.88 10.66 -3.39
N PRO A 265 -13.45 11.48 -4.28
CA PRO A 265 -13.76 12.88 -3.98
C PRO A 265 -14.69 13.10 -2.78
N LEU A 266 -15.48 12.10 -2.37
CA LEU A 266 -16.29 12.18 -1.14
C LEU A 266 -15.44 12.03 0.14
N ALA A 267 -14.23 11.47 0.01
CA ALA A 267 -13.22 11.29 1.04
C ALA A 267 -12.12 12.38 1.03
N TYR A 268 -12.31 13.47 0.29
CA TYR A 268 -11.52 14.70 0.42
C TYR A 268 -12.42 15.85 0.93
N LEU A 269 -12.07 16.49 2.04
CA LEU A 269 -12.84 17.60 2.62
C LEU A 269 -12.66 18.89 1.80
N PRO A 270 -13.70 19.44 1.16
CA PRO A 270 -13.61 20.73 0.48
C PRO A 270 -13.27 21.86 1.46
N ALA A 271 -12.48 22.82 0.98
CA ALA A 271 -12.20 24.04 1.73
C ALA A 271 -13.51 24.79 2.06
N GLY A 272 -13.58 25.39 3.26
CA GLY A 272 -14.76 26.10 3.76
C GLY A 272 -15.92 25.22 4.28
N ILE A 273 -15.77 23.89 4.33
CA ILE A 273 -16.72 22.99 5.03
C ILE A 273 -16.10 22.59 6.37
N ALA A 274 -16.85 22.73 7.45
CA ALA A 274 -16.42 22.29 8.78
C ALA A 274 -16.27 20.76 8.83
N PHE A 275 -15.30 20.26 9.60
CA PHE A 275 -14.99 18.84 9.65
C PHE A 275 -16.19 17.99 10.11
N GLU A 276 -16.93 18.48 11.11
CA GLU A 276 -18.13 17.87 11.65
C GLU A 276 -19.28 17.73 10.63
N ASP A 277 -19.34 18.61 9.64
CA ASP A 277 -20.39 18.63 8.62
C ASP A 277 -20.07 17.74 7.42
N TRP A 278 -18.83 17.26 7.31
CA TRP A 278 -18.35 16.52 6.14
C TRP A 278 -19.25 15.36 5.74
N ARG A 279 -19.55 14.44 6.68
CA ARG A 279 -20.33 13.23 6.39
C ARG A 279 -21.78 13.57 6.04
N THR A 280 -22.35 14.56 6.70
CA THR A 280 -23.71 15.01 6.45
C THR A 280 -23.83 15.67 5.07
N GLU A 281 -22.93 16.59 4.74
CA GLU A 281 -22.90 17.30 3.46
C GLU A 281 -22.64 16.35 2.28
N SER A 282 -21.68 15.43 2.42
CA SER A 282 -21.37 14.45 1.37
C SER A 282 -22.50 13.46 1.11
N ALA A 283 -23.27 13.08 2.15
CA ALA A 283 -24.43 12.21 1.98
C ALA A 283 -25.64 12.95 1.38
N ARG A 284 -25.81 14.23 1.69
CA ARG A 284 -26.94 15.05 1.24
C ARG A 284 -26.89 15.38 -0.25
N ASP A 285 -25.71 15.73 -0.76
CA ASP A 285 -25.50 16.08 -2.18
C ASP A 285 -24.15 15.54 -2.66
N PRO A 286 -24.05 14.22 -2.97
CA PRO A 286 -22.79 13.61 -3.36
C PRO A 286 -22.17 14.21 -4.64
N GLU A 287 -23.00 14.64 -5.59
CA GLU A 287 -22.55 15.23 -6.86
C GLU A 287 -21.99 16.65 -6.63
N GLY A 288 -22.75 17.50 -5.94
CA GLY A 288 -22.28 18.84 -5.59
C GLY A 288 -21.08 18.81 -4.65
N PHE A 289 -21.03 17.88 -3.70
CA PHE A 289 -19.87 17.67 -2.84
C PHE A 289 -18.64 17.29 -3.66
N THR A 290 -18.77 16.34 -4.59
CA THR A 290 -17.68 15.94 -5.51
C THR A 290 -17.15 17.14 -6.30
N ALA A 291 -18.02 18.00 -6.83
CA ALA A 291 -17.60 19.21 -7.54
C ALA A 291 -16.82 20.18 -6.63
N ARG A 292 -17.26 20.39 -5.39
CA ARG A 292 -16.55 21.23 -4.40
C ARG A 292 -15.21 20.63 -3.99
N SER A 293 -15.12 19.31 -3.83
CA SER A 293 -13.86 18.61 -3.53
C SER A 293 -12.86 18.81 -4.67
N ARG A 294 -13.28 18.61 -5.92
CA ARG A 294 -12.44 18.82 -7.11
C ARG A 294 -11.94 20.26 -7.24
N ALA A 295 -12.80 21.25 -6.97
CA ALA A 295 -12.39 22.66 -6.96
C ALA A 295 -11.38 22.97 -5.82
N SER A 296 -11.41 22.21 -4.72
CA SER A 296 -10.43 22.33 -3.64
C SER A 296 -9.12 21.62 -4.00
N MET A 297 -9.18 20.44 -4.61
CA MET A 297 -8.01 19.74 -5.15
C MET A 297 -7.33 20.55 -6.27
N ALA A 298 -8.09 21.25 -7.11
CA ALA A 298 -7.54 22.15 -8.13
C ALA A 298 -6.67 23.25 -7.50
N ARG A 299 -7.16 23.92 -6.45
CA ARG A 299 -6.39 24.92 -5.68
C ARG A 299 -5.18 24.32 -4.97
N HIS A 300 -5.33 23.13 -4.41
CA HIS A 300 -4.23 22.38 -3.80
C HIS A 300 -3.11 22.11 -4.82
N VAL A 301 -3.45 21.52 -5.97
CA VAL A 301 -2.48 21.19 -7.03
C VAL A 301 -1.88 22.44 -7.67
N GLU A 302 -2.66 23.51 -7.83
CA GLU A 302 -2.13 24.80 -8.28
C GLU A 302 -1.02 25.30 -7.34
N ALA A 303 -1.21 25.18 -6.03
CA ALA A 303 -0.16 25.52 -5.07
C ALA A 303 1.06 24.60 -5.19
N MET A 304 0.87 23.29 -5.39
CA MET A 304 1.98 22.35 -5.63
C MET A 304 2.79 22.75 -6.88
N VAL A 305 2.12 23.11 -7.98
CA VAL A 305 2.80 23.57 -9.21
C VAL A 305 3.54 24.89 -8.97
N GLU A 306 2.99 25.81 -8.18
CA GLU A 306 3.67 27.06 -7.85
C GLU A 306 4.92 26.82 -6.97
N PHE A 307 4.88 25.88 -6.03
CA PHE A 307 6.10 25.44 -5.31
C PHE A 307 7.16 24.87 -6.26
N GLN A 308 6.75 24.07 -7.24
CA GLN A 308 7.65 23.52 -8.26
C GLN A 308 8.32 24.64 -9.06
N LYS A 309 7.56 25.67 -9.48
CA LYS A 309 8.08 26.85 -10.19
C LYS A 309 9.09 27.64 -9.36
N ARG A 310 8.94 27.63 -8.03
CA ARG A 310 9.88 28.23 -7.07
C ARG A 310 11.07 27.33 -6.72
N GLY A 311 11.15 26.14 -7.32
CA GLY A 311 12.30 25.26 -7.24
C GLY A 311 12.18 24.09 -6.27
N ALA A 312 11.03 23.90 -5.61
CA ALA A 312 10.79 22.71 -4.80
C ALA A 312 10.72 21.44 -5.67
N GLU A 313 11.15 20.30 -5.13
CA GLU A 313 10.91 19.00 -5.77
C GLU A 313 9.46 18.59 -5.50
N VAL A 314 8.65 18.50 -6.55
CA VAL A 314 7.20 18.22 -6.44
C VAL A 314 6.87 16.94 -7.20
N PHE A 315 6.07 16.06 -6.58
CA PHE A 315 5.63 14.82 -7.20
C PHE A 315 4.31 14.32 -6.59
N ASP A 316 3.54 13.60 -7.41
CA ASP A 316 2.31 12.91 -7.00
C ASP A 316 2.64 11.58 -6.32
N TYR A 317 1.98 11.30 -5.19
CA TYR A 317 2.13 10.04 -4.43
C TYR A 317 0.93 9.10 -4.63
N GLY A 318 0.40 9.08 -5.83
CA GLY A 318 -0.53 8.08 -6.31
C GLY A 318 -1.91 8.09 -5.68
N ASN A 319 -2.49 9.24 -5.43
CA ASN A 319 -3.89 9.34 -4.99
C ASN A 319 -4.81 9.92 -6.08
N SER A 320 -4.34 10.05 -7.32
CA SER A 320 -5.06 10.67 -8.43
C SER A 320 -5.37 12.17 -8.28
N ILE A 321 -4.72 12.88 -7.34
CA ILE A 321 -5.04 14.30 -7.10
C ILE A 321 -4.86 15.16 -8.36
N ARG A 322 -3.86 14.85 -9.21
CA ARG A 322 -3.65 15.54 -10.49
C ARG A 322 -4.84 15.42 -11.43
N ASP A 323 -5.41 14.22 -11.56
CA ASP A 323 -6.56 14.02 -12.45
C ASP A 323 -7.84 14.66 -11.89
N GLU A 324 -8.05 14.59 -10.56
CA GLU A 324 -9.19 15.26 -9.94
C GLU A 324 -9.05 16.79 -10.00
N ALA A 325 -7.85 17.34 -9.89
CA ALA A 325 -7.58 18.77 -10.09
C ALA A 325 -7.84 19.21 -11.53
N ARG A 326 -7.46 18.39 -12.52
CA ARG A 326 -7.82 18.61 -13.93
C ARG A 326 -9.32 18.66 -14.13
N GLN A 327 -10.05 17.71 -13.54
CA GLN A 327 -11.52 17.69 -13.55
C GLN A 327 -12.14 18.85 -12.75
N GLY A 328 -11.41 19.40 -11.77
CA GLY A 328 -11.75 20.59 -11.01
C GLY A 328 -11.44 21.92 -11.72
N GLY A 329 -10.88 21.88 -12.93
CA GLY A 329 -10.64 23.05 -13.77
C GLY A 329 -9.19 23.56 -13.80
N TYR A 330 -8.23 22.86 -13.20
CA TYR A 330 -6.81 23.24 -13.29
C TYR A 330 -6.09 22.51 -14.43
N ALA A 331 -5.81 23.22 -15.53
CA ALA A 331 -5.28 22.63 -16.76
C ALA A 331 -3.86 22.05 -16.61
N ASP A 332 -3.01 22.70 -15.80
CA ASP A 332 -1.59 22.35 -15.64
C ASP A 332 -1.36 21.27 -14.55
N ALA A 333 -2.40 20.50 -14.19
CA ALA A 333 -2.35 19.55 -13.08
C ALA A 333 -1.29 18.44 -13.21
N PHE A 334 -0.82 18.16 -14.43
CA PHE A 334 0.22 17.16 -14.71
C PHE A 334 1.61 17.77 -14.91
N ALA A 335 1.84 19.02 -14.48
CA ALA A 335 3.16 19.68 -14.57
C ALA A 335 4.26 19.01 -13.72
N PHE A 336 3.88 18.17 -12.75
CA PHE A 336 4.78 17.32 -11.98
C PHE A 336 4.48 15.82 -12.16
N PRO A 337 5.52 14.97 -12.12
CA PRO A 337 5.36 13.54 -12.37
C PRO A 337 4.79 12.79 -11.16
N GLY A 338 4.33 11.56 -11.40
CA GLY A 338 4.13 10.58 -10.33
C GLY A 338 5.46 10.08 -9.77
N PHE A 339 5.44 9.63 -8.52
CA PHE A 339 6.63 9.11 -7.84
C PHE A 339 7.23 7.88 -8.52
N VAL A 340 6.41 7.07 -9.22
CA VAL A 340 6.90 5.85 -9.88
C VAL A 340 7.80 6.14 -11.07
N PRO A 341 7.36 6.86 -12.11
CA PRO A 341 8.26 7.25 -13.20
C PRO A 341 9.45 8.08 -12.70
N ALA A 342 9.27 8.89 -11.66
CA ALA A 342 10.32 9.77 -11.15
C ALA A 342 11.42 9.04 -10.34
N TYR A 343 11.07 8.00 -9.57
CA TYR A 343 11.98 7.43 -8.55
C TYR A 343 11.98 5.91 -8.45
N ILE A 344 10.83 5.24 -8.64
CA ILE A 344 10.68 3.82 -8.29
C ILE A 344 10.87 2.88 -9.47
N ARG A 345 10.57 3.31 -10.70
CA ARG A 345 10.62 2.43 -11.87
C ARG A 345 11.95 1.70 -12.09
N PRO A 346 13.13 2.30 -11.84
CA PRO A 346 14.38 1.55 -11.92
C PRO A 346 14.42 0.33 -11.00
N LEU A 347 13.82 0.41 -9.81
CA LEU A 347 13.69 -0.73 -8.89
C LEU A 347 12.75 -1.80 -9.47
N PHE A 348 11.65 -1.39 -10.10
CA PHE A 348 10.72 -2.32 -10.73
C PHE A 348 11.35 -3.10 -11.89
N CYS A 349 12.27 -2.50 -12.64
CA CYS A 349 13.02 -3.19 -13.68
C CYS A 349 13.83 -4.39 -13.14
N GLU A 350 14.14 -4.40 -11.84
CA GLU A 350 14.84 -5.50 -11.16
C GLU A 350 13.89 -6.49 -10.45
N GLY A 351 12.59 -6.30 -10.61
CA GLY A 351 11.56 -7.00 -9.83
C GLY A 351 11.55 -6.61 -8.34
N LEU A 352 12.25 -5.53 -7.94
CA LEU A 352 12.16 -5.01 -6.58
C LEU A 352 10.78 -4.41 -6.35
N GLY A 353 10.26 -4.62 -5.16
CA GLY A 353 8.99 -4.09 -4.71
C GLY A 353 8.68 -4.58 -3.31
N PRO A 354 7.52 -4.19 -2.74
CA PRO A 354 7.19 -4.49 -1.36
C PRO A 354 7.10 -6.01 -1.14
N PHE A 355 8.00 -6.57 -0.34
CA PHE A 355 7.97 -7.94 0.15
C PHE A 355 7.68 -7.90 1.65
N ARG A 356 6.55 -8.43 2.09
CA ARG A 356 6.15 -8.40 3.49
C ARG A 356 5.84 -9.78 4.02
N TRP A 357 6.00 -9.92 5.33
CA TRP A 357 5.64 -11.14 6.02
C TRP A 357 5.05 -10.87 7.40
N VAL A 358 4.27 -11.83 7.89
CA VAL A 358 3.50 -11.73 9.12
C VAL A 358 3.67 -13.00 9.94
N ALA A 359 3.99 -12.83 11.23
CA ALA A 359 4.12 -13.93 12.18
C ALA A 359 2.75 -14.35 12.72
N LEU A 360 2.23 -15.50 12.28
CA LEU A 360 0.91 -15.98 12.73
C LEU A 360 0.88 -16.35 14.21
N SER A 361 2.03 -16.58 14.83
CA SER A 361 2.16 -16.77 16.27
C SER A 361 1.66 -15.57 17.06
N GLY A 362 1.75 -14.36 16.48
CA GLY A 362 1.55 -13.12 17.20
C GLY A 362 2.76 -12.71 18.06
N ASP A 363 3.88 -13.45 18.01
CA ASP A 363 5.08 -13.19 18.80
C ASP A 363 6.08 -12.33 18.00
N PRO A 364 6.48 -11.14 18.50
CA PRO A 364 7.47 -10.30 17.82
C PRO A 364 8.86 -10.93 17.72
N ALA A 365 9.18 -11.94 18.54
CA ALA A 365 10.44 -12.67 18.45
C ALA A 365 10.61 -13.39 17.09
N ASP A 366 9.51 -13.84 16.48
CA ASP A 366 9.53 -14.45 15.15
C ASP A 366 9.93 -13.42 14.07
N ILE A 367 9.54 -12.16 14.25
CA ILE A 367 10.01 -11.07 13.37
C ILE A 367 11.49 -10.78 13.59
N ALA A 368 11.99 -10.81 14.83
CA ALA A 368 13.42 -10.63 15.09
C ALA A 368 14.27 -11.74 14.43
N VAL A 369 13.80 -12.98 14.44
CA VAL A 369 14.47 -14.12 13.77
C VAL A 369 14.49 -13.94 12.25
N THR A 370 13.38 -13.49 11.67
CA THR A 370 13.29 -13.25 10.22
C THR A 370 14.10 -12.02 9.79
N ASP A 371 14.10 -10.93 10.57
CA ASP A 371 14.97 -9.76 10.36
C ASP A 371 16.45 -10.20 10.32
N GLN A 372 16.90 -10.99 11.29
CA GLN A 372 18.25 -11.52 11.33
C GLN A 372 18.57 -12.40 10.11
N ALA A 373 17.63 -13.25 9.69
CA ALA A 373 17.80 -14.08 8.49
C ALA A 373 17.93 -13.23 7.21
N ILE A 374 17.20 -12.12 7.10
CA ILE A 374 17.35 -11.17 5.97
C ILE A 374 18.74 -10.55 5.96
N LEU A 375 19.25 -10.11 7.12
CA LEU A 375 20.60 -9.54 7.24
C LEU A 375 21.70 -10.56 6.91
N GLU A 376 21.51 -11.83 7.25
CA GLU A 376 22.43 -12.92 6.93
C GLU A 376 22.41 -13.33 5.46
N LEU A 377 21.23 -13.28 4.81
CA LEU A 377 21.07 -13.65 3.41
C LEU A 377 21.64 -12.62 2.44
N PHE A 378 21.61 -11.33 2.82
CA PHE A 378 21.98 -10.22 1.96
C PHE A 378 22.98 -9.26 2.66
N PRO A 379 24.12 -9.77 3.17
CA PRO A 379 25.05 -9.00 3.99
C PRO A 379 25.70 -7.82 3.25
N GLU A 380 25.75 -7.87 1.92
CA GLU A 380 26.29 -6.83 1.05
C GLU A 380 25.30 -5.67 0.77
N ASN A 381 24.01 -5.84 1.11
CA ASN A 381 23.00 -4.83 0.84
C ASN A 381 22.88 -3.82 1.99
N GLU A 382 23.76 -2.82 1.99
CA GLU A 382 23.81 -1.77 3.03
C GLU A 382 22.49 -0.97 3.16
N GLY A 383 21.78 -0.76 2.04
CA GLY A 383 20.46 -0.09 2.06
C GLY A 383 19.41 -0.90 2.81
N LEU A 384 19.34 -2.20 2.52
CA LEU A 384 18.45 -3.14 3.21
C LEU A 384 18.83 -3.26 4.69
N LYS A 385 20.12 -3.34 5.01
CA LYS A 385 20.60 -3.39 6.40
C LYS A 385 20.17 -2.17 7.19
N ARG A 386 20.40 -0.97 6.65
CA ARG A 386 19.95 0.29 7.26
C ARG A 386 18.44 0.32 7.47
N TRP A 387 17.67 -0.14 6.47
CA TRP A 387 16.22 -0.24 6.58
C TRP A 387 15.78 -1.19 7.69
N ILE A 388 16.29 -2.43 7.74
CA ILE A 388 15.91 -3.41 8.76
C ILE A 388 16.26 -2.91 10.17
N THR A 389 17.46 -2.33 10.35
CA THR A 389 17.85 -1.73 11.64
C THR A 389 16.92 -0.59 12.06
N ALA A 390 16.60 0.33 11.13
CA ALA A 390 15.65 1.40 11.41
C ALA A 390 14.25 0.86 11.73
N ALA A 391 13.79 -0.16 11.02
CA ALA A 391 12.49 -0.78 11.25
C ALA A 391 12.42 -1.52 12.60
N GLN A 392 13.53 -2.06 13.10
CA GLN A 392 13.61 -2.64 14.44
C GLN A 392 13.52 -1.59 15.56
N GLU A 393 14.12 -0.42 15.35
CA GLU A 393 14.18 0.65 16.36
C GLU A 393 12.86 1.45 16.41
N HIS A 394 12.34 1.83 15.25
CA HIS A 394 11.28 2.83 15.16
C HIS A 394 9.89 2.26 14.96
N VAL A 395 9.74 1.12 14.30
CA VAL A 395 8.41 0.61 13.93
C VAL A 395 7.77 -0.12 15.11
N GLU A 396 6.61 0.39 15.54
CA GLU A 396 5.70 -0.34 16.43
C GLU A 396 4.80 -1.26 15.61
N PHE A 397 4.64 -2.51 16.06
CA PHE A 397 3.74 -3.45 15.40
C PHE A 397 2.26 -3.12 15.66
N GLU A 398 1.43 -3.33 14.66
CA GLU A 398 -0.03 -3.16 14.71
C GLU A 398 -0.65 -4.55 14.45
N GLY A 399 -1.37 -5.13 15.43
CA GLY A 399 -1.99 -6.45 15.28
C GLY A 399 -1.01 -7.63 15.39
N LEU A 400 -0.96 -8.49 14.36
CA LEU A 400 0.08 -9.53 14.24
C LEU A 400 1.41 -8.87 13.86
N PRO A 401 2.53 -9.19 14.55
CA PRO A 401 3.85 -8.69 14.19
C PRO A 401 4.17 -9.00 12.73
N ALA A 402 4.58 -7.97 12.01
CA ALA A 402 4.82 -8.03 10.58
C ALA A 402 6.02 -7.17 10.23
N ARG A 403 6.65 -7.47 9.10
CA ARG A 403 7.75 -6.69 8.55
C ARG A 403 7.58 -6.53 7.05
N ILE A 404 8.13 -5.44 6.54
CA ILE A 404 8.32 -5.22 5.10
C ILE A 404 9.80 -5.03 4.82
N CYS A 405 10.28 -5.57 3.71
CA CYS A 405 11.50 -5.16 3.04
C CYS A 405 11.24 -5.10 1.52
N TRP A 406 12.15 -4.56 0.72
CA TRP A 406 12.04 -4.57 -0.74
C TRP A 406 13.07 -5.54 -1.27
N LEU A 407 12.59 -6.61 -1.92
CA LEU A 407 13.43 -7.66 -2.51
C LEU A 407 13.08 -7.85 -3.97
N GLY A 408 14.11 -8.12 -4.78
CA GLY A 408 14.01 -8.25 -6.23
C GLY A 408 13.76 -9.67 -6.72
N TYR A 409 13.80 -9.83 -8.04
CA TYR A 409 13.80 -11.14 -8.67
C TYR A 409 14.99 -11.98 -8.15
N GLY A 410 14.69 -13.21 -7.74
CA GLY A 410 15.63 -14.15 -7.12
C GLY A 410 15.65 -14.09 -5.60
N ASP A 411 15.72 -12.88 -5.03
CA ASP A 411 15.92 -12.72 -3.58
C ASP A 411 14.67 -13.02 -2.76
N ARG A 412 13.47 -12.75 -3.29
CA ARG A 412 12.20 -13.12 -2.63
C ARG A 412 12.10 -14.62 -2.37
N ALA A 413 12.48 -15.44 -3.36
CA ALA A 413 12.45 -16.89 -3.24
C ALA A 413 13.46 -17.39 -2.19
N LYS A 414 14.69 -16.85 -2.19
CA LYS A 414 15.72 -17.17 -1.18
C LYS A 414 15.21 -16.88 0.24
N ALA A 415 14.66 -15.68 0.46
CA ALA A 415 14.13 -15.27 1.75
C ALA A 415 12.99 -16.17 2.23
N ALA A 416 12.03 -16.47 1.35
CA ALA A 416 10.88 -17.28 1.74
C ALA A 416 11.20 -18.75 2.01
N VAL A 417 12.07 -19.37 1.21
CA VAL A 417 12.56 -20.72 1.49
C VAL A 417 13.29 -20.73 2.83
N ARG A 418 14.12 -19.72 3.10
CA ARG A 418 14.80 -19.58 4.39
C ARG A 418 13.82 -19.45 5.55
N PHE A 419 12.76 -18.67 5.42
CA PHE A 419 11.72 -18.56 6.45
C PHE A 419 11.03 -19.92 6.69
N ASN A 420 10.72 -20.66 5.63
CA ASN A 420 10.16 -22.00 5.73
C ASN A 420 11.09 -22.98 6.47
N GLU A 421 12.40 -22.95 6.19
CA GLU A 421 13.39 -23.73 6.94
C GLU A 421 13.41 -23.38 8.43
N LEU A 422 13.31 -22.09 8.77
CA LEU A 422 13.33 -21.62 10.16
C LEU A 422 12.07 -22.03 10.92
N VAL A 423 10.91 -22.07 10.25
CA VAL A 423 9.67 -22.66 10.79
C VAL A 423 9.85 -24.16 11.00
N ALA A 424 10.37 -24.89 10.00
CA ALA A 424 10.61 -26.33 10.11
C ALA A 424 11.59 -26.69 11.24
N ALA A 425 12.59 -25.83 11.49
CA ALA A 425 13.56 -25.99 12.56
C ALA A 425 13.04 -25.55 13.95
N GLY A 426 11.82 -25.02 14.05
CA GLY A 426 11.24 -24.51 15.29
C GLY A 426 11.92 -23.25 15.84
N LYS A 427 12.71 -22.55 15.01
CA LYS A 427 13.30 -21.24 15.36
C LYS A 427 12.28 -20.11 15.25
N ILE A 428 11.27 -20.30 14.40
CA ILE A 428 10.07 -19.49 14.32
C ILE A 428 8.94 -20.33 14.90
N SER A 429 8.15 -19.75 15.81
CA SER A 429 7.23 -20.49 16.67
C SER A 429 5.94 -20.95 15.98
N ALA A 430 5.53 -20.30 14.89
CA ALA A 430 4.40 -20.68 14.05
C ALA A 430 4.65 -20.27 12.58
N PRO A 431 3.82 -20.72 11.62
CA PRO A 431 3.99 -20.36 10.21
C PRO A 431 4.01 -18.85 9.94
N ILE A 432 4.73 -18.48 8.88
CA ILE A 432 4.85 -17.10 8.40
C ILE A 432 4.00 -16.95 7.15
N VAL A 433 3.13 -15.94 7.14
CA VAL A 433 2.47 -15.47 5.92
C VAL A 433 3.44 -14.59 5.15
N ILE A 434 3.57 -14.78 3.85
CA ILE A 434 4.42 -13.99 2.95
C ILE A 434 3.57 -13.45 1.82
N GLY A 435 3.58 -12.14 1.63
CA GLY A 435 2.82 -11.48 0.59
C GLY A 435 3.39 -10.12 0.25
N ARG A 436 2.55 -9.27 -0.35
CA ARG A 436 2.93 -7.94 -0.81
C ARG A 436 1.72 -7.04 -0.99
N ASP A 437 1.98 -5.76 -1.22
CA ASP A 437 0.97 -4.89 -1.82
C ASP A 437 0.68 -5.33 -3.27
N HIS A 438 -0.44 -4.88 -3.84
CA HIS A 438 -0.73 -5.04 -5.26
C HIS A 438 0.08 -4.06 -6.11
N LEU A 439 0.62 -3.02 -5.46
CA LEU A 439 1.65 -2.14 -5.98
C LEU A 439 3.00 -2.87 -6.05
N ASP A 440 3.24 -3.59 -7.13
CA ASP A 440 4.49 -4.29 -7.39
C ASP A 440 4.78 -4.35 -8.90
N SER A 441 6.04 -4.60 -9.26
CA SER A 441 6.57 -4.42 -10.62
C SER A 441 5.72 -5.10 -11.73
N GLY A 442 5.20 -6.30 -11.47
CA GLY A 442 4.46 -7.09 -12.46
C GLY A 442 2.95 -7.17 -12.24
N SER A 443 2.41 -6.54 -11.21
CA SER A 443 1.07 -6.87 -10.72
C SER A 443 0.04 -5.75 -10.84
N VAL A 444 0.34 -4.67 -11.55
CA VAL A 444 -0.56 -3.53 -11.68
C VAL A 444 -0.44 -2.85 -13.04
N ALA A 445 -1.58 -2.48 -13.61
CA ALA A 445 -1.74 -1.51 -14.67
C ALA A 445 -2.49 -0.30 -14.11
N SER A 446 -1.85 0.87 -14.12
CA SER A 446 -2.34 2.10 -13.48
C SER A 446 -1.66 3.32 -14.13
N PRO A 447 -2.23 3.86 -15.23
CA PRO A 447 -1.64 4.94 -16.02
C PRO A 447 -1.43 6.26 -15.28
N TYR A 448 -2.04 6.40 -14.10
CA TYR A 448 -1.92 7.58 -13.24
C TYR A 448 -0.94 7.36 -12.08
N ARG A 449 -0.30 6.18 -12.00
CA ARG A 449 0.65 5.79 -10.96
C ARG A 449 1.74 4.85 -11.49
N GLU A 450 1.56 3.54 -11.31
CA GLU A 450 2.66 2.56 -11.45
C GLU A 450 3.12 2.39 -12.90
N THR A 451 2.21 2.59 -13.85
CA THR A 451 2.47 2.46 -15.29
C THR A 451 2.35 3.79 -16.01
N GLU A 452 2.41 4.92 -15.29
CA GLU A 452 2.41 6.25 -15.89
C GLU A 452 3.65 6.48 -16.77
N ALA A 453 3.48 6.83 -18.04
CA ALA A 453 4.57 7.11 -18.97
C ALA A 453 5.53 5.91 -19.12
N MET A 454 5.01 4.76 -19.52
CA MET A 454 5.84 3.63 -19.95
C MET A 454 6.68 4.02 -21.18
N ALA A 455 7.90 3.48 -21.31
CA ALA A 455 8.83 3.88 -22.38
C ALA A 455 8.28 3.61 -23.80
N ASP A 456 7.41 2.62 -23.95
CA ASP A 456 6.72 2.24 -25.19
C ASP A 456 5.27 2.77 -25.28
N GLY A 457 4.80 3.52 -24.27
CA GLY A 457 3.42 3.99 -24.17
C GLY A 457 2.38 2.93 -23.77
N SER A 458 2.81 1.77 -23.26
CA SER A 458 1.94 0.66 -22.82
C SER A 458 1.18 0.89 -21.49
N ASP A 459 1.04 2.15 -21.07
CA ASP A 459 0.53 2.56 -19.76
C ASP A 459 -0.75 1.83 -19.35
N ALA A 460 -1.70 1.70 -20.28
CA ALA A 460 -3.05 1.16 -20.04
C ALA A 460 -3.20 -0.35 -20.30
N ILE A 461 -2.13 -1.07 -20.66
CA ILE A 461 -2.22 -2.52 -20.93
C ILE A 461 -2.43 -3.28 -19.62
N ALA A 462 -3.64 -3.79 -19.43
CA ALA A 462 -4.07 -4.52 -18.24
C ALA A 462 -3.88 -6.05 -18.31
N ASP A 463 -3.28 -6.58 -19.38
CA ASP A 463 -3.01 -8.02 -19.49
C ASP A 463 -2.03 -8.50 -18.41
N TRP A 464 -1.03 -7.69 -18.07
CA TRP A 464 0.02 -8.00 -17.10
C TRP A 464 -0.49 -8.39 -15.70
N PRO A 465 -1.35 -7.59 -15.02
CA PRO A 465 -1.91 -7.98 -13.73
C PRO A 465 -2.82 -9.21 -13.81
N LEU A 466 -3.52 -9.43 -14.93
CA LEU A 466 -4.31 -10.65 -15.13
C LEU A 466 -3.41 -11.88 -15.23
N LEU A 467 -2.35 -11.80 -16.03
CA LEU A 467 -1.35 -12.86 -16.14
C LEU A 467 -0.62 -13.09 -14.82
N ASN A 468 -0.32 -12.03 -14.05
CA ASN A 468 0.26 -12.15 -12.71
C ASN A 468 -0.65 -12.96 -11.78
N ALA A 469 -1.96 -12.67 -11.74
CA ALA A 469 -2.90 -13.46 -10.95
C ALA A 469 -2.91 -14.93 -11.40
N LEU A 470 -3.04 -15.18 -12.70
CA LEU A 470 -3.09 -16.53 -13.27
C LEU A 470 -1.81 -17.33 -12.98
N ILE A 471 -0.63 -16.73 -13.17
CA ILE A 471 0.63 -17.41 -12.93
C ILE A 471 0.87 -17.67 -11.44
N ASN A 472 0.41 -16.78 -10.56
CA ASN A 472 0.51 -16.97 -9.11
C ASN A 472 -0.43 -18.07 -8.62
N THR A 473 -1.63 -18.19 -9.21
CA THR A 473 -2.51 -19.34 -9.01
C THR A 473 -1.84 -20.65 -9.44
N ALA A 474 -1.23 -20.66 -10.64
CA ALA A 474 -0.54 -21.85 -11.16
C ALA A 474 0.76 -22.19 -10.40
N SER A 475 1.37 -21.20 -9.73
CA SER A 475 2.62 -21.35 -8.98
C SER A 475 2.42 -21.78 -7.52
N GLY A 476 1.17 -21.87 -7.07
CA GLY A 476 0.83 -22.41 -5.75
C GLY A 476 0.79 -21.41 -4.60
N ALA A 477 0.42 -20.15 -4.87
CA ALA A 477 0.03 -19.21 -3.82
C ALA A 477 -1.08 -19.80 -2.93
N THR A 478 -1.13 -19.42 -1.65
CA THR A 478 -2.18 -19.83 -0.72
C THR A 478 -3.47 -19.06 -0.99
N TRP A 479 -3.40 -17.77 -1.32
CA TRP A 479 -4.52 -17.06 -1.94
C TRP A 479 -4.05 -16.03 -2.98
N VAL A 480 -4.92 -15.79 -3.96
CA VAL A 480 -4.68 -14.87 -5.07
C VAL A 480 -5.88 -13.95 -5.22
N SER A 481 -5.63 -12.69 -5.53
CA SER A 481 -6.67 -11.69 -5.70
C SER A 481 -6.49 -10.88 -6.98
N LEU A 482 -7.60 -10.51 -7.62
CA LEU A 482 -7.66 -9.57 -8.73
C LEU A 482 -8.65 -8.45 -8.39
N HIS A 483 -8.15 -7.23 -8.32
CA HIS A 483 -8.89 -6.07 -7.86
C HIS A 483 -8.86 -4.95 -8.90
N HIS A 484 -9.82 -4.05 -8.78
CA HIS A 484 -10.00 -2.89 -9.64
C HIS A 484 -10.09 -1.61 -8.81
N GLY A 485 -9.30 -0.61 -9.22
CA GLY A 485 -9.39 0.77 -8.78
C GLY A 485 -8.60 1.10 -7.51
N GLY A 486 -7.87 0.17 -6.91
CA GLY A 486 -7.04 0.44 -5.75
C GLY A 486 -6.01 1.52 -6.02
N GLY A 487 -5.76 2.37 -5.01
CA GLY A 487 -4.88 3.53 -5.09
C GLY A 487 -5.50 4.73 -5.80
N VAL A 488 -5.94 4.56 -7.05
CA VAL A 488 -6.34 5.66 -7.96
C VAL A 488 -7.83 5.88 -8.13
N GLY A 489 -8.67 4.96 -7.68
CA GLY A 489 -10.12 4.99 -7.81
C GLY A 489 -10.65 4.09 -8.94
N ILE A 490 -11.96 3.82 -8.92
CA ILE A 490 -12.65 2.95 -9.88
C ILE A 490 -12.42 3.44 -11.32
N GLY A 491 -12.11 2.50 -12.22
CA GLY A 491 -11.85 2.78 -13.64
C GLY A 491 -10.40 3.11 -13.99
N ARG A 492 -9.52 3.25 -13.00
CA ARG A 492 -8.15 3.77 -13.22
C ARG A 492 -7.02 2.77 -13.00
N SER A 493 -7.28 1.60 -12.41
CA SER A 493 -6.25 0.57 -12.21
C SER A 493 -6.80 -0.85 -12.17
N ILE A 494 -6.06 -1.80 -12.73
CA ILE A 494 -6.31 -3.25 -12.57
C ILE A 494 -5.06 -3.85 -11.96
N HIS A 495 -5.20 -4.64 -10.90
CA HIS A 495 -4.04 -5.14 -10.18
C HIS A 495 -4.29 -6.42 -9.38
N ALA A 496 -3.24 -7.20 -9.17
CA ALA A 496 -3.27 -8.50 -8.53
C ALA A 496 -2.43 -8.56 -7.25
N GLY A 497 -2.94 -9.32 -6.28
CA GLY A 497 -2.23 -9.68 -5.06
C GLY A 497 -2.01 -11.18 -4.97
N GLN A 498 -0.92 -11.57 -4.33
CA GLN A 498 -0.64 -12.95 -3.96
C GLN A 498 -0.20 -13.01 -2.50
N VAL A 499 -0.56 -14.10 -1.86
CA VAL A 499 -0.06 -14.45 -0.54
C VAL A 499 0.20 -15.94 -0.46
N SER A 500 1.26 -16.31 0.25
CA SER A 500 1.71 -17.67 0.49
C SER A 500 2.04 -17.90 1.96
N VAL A 501 2.11 -19.17 2.36
CA VAL A 501 2.36 -19.56 3.75
C VAL A 501 3.60 -20.44 3.80
N ALA A 502 4.59 -20.01 4.60
CA ALA A 502 5.73 -20.81 5.01
C ALA A 502 5.38 -21.57 6.29
N ASP A 503 4.90 -22.80 6.14
CA ASP A 503 4.46 -23.67 7.24
C ASP A 503 5.49 -24.73 7.65
N GLY A 504 6.71 -24.65 7.11
CA GLY A 504 7.80 -25.58 7.37
C GLY A 504 7.72 -26.89 6.59
N THR A 505 6.70 -27.09 5.77
CA THR A 505 6.56 -28.33 4.99
C THR A 505 7.42 -28.31 3.72
N PRO A 506 7.81 -29.49 3.19
CA PRO A 506 8.46 -29.58 1.88
C PRO A 506 7.58 -29.03 0.74
N LEU A 507 6.25 -29.24 0.83
CA LEU A 507 5.32 -28.72 -0.17
C LEU A 507 5.32 -27.19 -0.19
N ALA A 508 5.30 -26.53 0.99
CA ALA A 508 5.41 -25.08 1.07
C ALA A 508 6.74 -24.59 0.49
N ALA A 509 7.86 -25.28 0.76
CA ALA A 509 9.15 -24.91 0.17
C ALA A 509 9.12 -24.91 -1.37
N GLU A 510 8.55 -25.94 -2.00
CA GLU A 510 8.44 -25.99 -3.47
C GLU A 510 7.53 -24.89 -4.03
N LYS A 511 6.39 -24.64 -3.37
CA LYS A 511 5.45 -23.58 -3.75
C LYS A 511 6.09 -22.19 -3.64
N LEU A 512 6.73 -21.89 -2.50
CA LEU A 512 7.40 -20.63 -2.25
C LEU A 512 8.50 -20.36 -3.27
N GLN A 513 9.33 -21.38 -3.57
CA GLN A 513 10.38 -21.24 -4.57
C GLN A 513 9.81 -20.89 -5.95
N ARG A 514 8.74 -21.57 -6.41
CA ARG A 514 8.12 -21.29 -7.71
C ARG A 514 7.41 -19.95 -7.74
N LEU A 515 6.52 -19.72 -6.78
CA LEU A 515 5.72 -18.51 -6.67
C LEU A 515 6.59 -17.25 -6.60
N LEU A 516 7.57 -17.21 -5.69
CA LEU A 516 8.36 -16.01 -5.44
C LEU A 516 9.55 -15.87 -6.41
N THR A 517 9.70 -16.82 -7.35
CA THR A 517 10.46 -16.61 -8.58
C THR A 517 9.56 -15.99 -9.65
N ASN A 518 8.37 -16.57 -9.88
CA ASN A 518 7.47 -16.17 -10.97
C ASN A 518 6.84 -14.78 -10.75
N ASP A 519 6.42 -14.47 -9.52
CA ASP A 519 5.75 -13.22 -9.16
C ASP A 519 6.59 -11.97 -9.46
N PRO A 520 7.83 -11.81 -8.92
CA PRO A 520 8.71 -10.72 -9.35
C PRO A 520 9.20 -10.88 -10.79
N GLY A 521 9.24 -12.11 -11.32
CA GLY A 521 9.60 -12.40 -12.70
C GLY A 521 8.66 -11.75 -13.71
N MET A 522 7.35 -11.73 -13.40
CA MET A 522 6.35 -10.99 -14.18
C MET A 522 6.70 -9.51 -14.31
N GLY A 523 7.27 -8.92 -13.26
CA GLY A 523 7.73 -7.54 -13.27
C GLY A 523 8.89 -7.31 -14.22
N VAL A 524 9.90 -8.18 -14.17
CA VAL A 524 11.05 -8.09 -15.09
C VAL A 524 10.60 -8.25 -16.53
N ILE A 525 9.82 -9.29 -16.87
CA ILE A 525 9.41 -9.52 -18.27
C ILE A 525 8.52 -8.39 -18.81
N ARG A 526 7.67 -7.77 -17.97
CA ARG A 526 6.84 -6.63 -18.36
C ARG A 526 7.69 -5.42 -18.75
N HIS A 527 8.74 -5.14 -17.97
CA HIS A 527 9.62 -3.99 -18.25
C HIS A 527 10.63 -4.29 -19.36
N VAL A 528 11.01 -5.55 -19.57
CA VAL A 528 11.72 -5.97 -20.78
C VAL A 528 10.88 -5.69 -22.02
N ASP A 529 9.61 -6.12 -22.02
CA ASP A 529 8.68 -5.94 -23.14
C ASP A 529 8.49 -4.45 -23.49
N ALA A 530 8.38 -3.61 -22.45
CA ALA A 530 8.29 -2.16 -22.61
C ALA A 530 9.62 -1.46 -23.02
N GLY A 531 10.71 -2.21 -23.20
CA GLY A 531 11.98 -1.68 -23.73
C GLY A 531 12.91 -1.02 -22.70
N TYR A 532 12.80 -1.35 -21.40
CA TYR A 532 13.73 -0.82 -20.40
C TYR A 532 15.06 -1.58 -20.40
N ASP A 533 16.15 -0.91 -20.77
CA ASP A 533 17.52 -1.48 -20.79
C ASP A 533 17.89 -2.19 -19.49
N ARG A 534 17.57 -1.57 -18.35
CA ARG A 534 17.86 -2.16 -17.03
C ARG A 534 17.13 -3.50 -16.83
N ALA A 535 15.89 -3.64 -17.30
CA ALA A 535 15.16 -4.89 -17.18
C ALA A 535 15.74 -5.97 -18.11
N ILE A 536 16.20 -5.58 -19.30
CA ILE A 536 16.90 -6.45 -20.26
C ILE A 536 18.20 -7.00 -19.65
N GLU A 537 19.00 -6.13 -19.03
CA GLU A 537 20.21 -6.50 -18.29
C GLU A 537 19.88 -7.51 -17.18
N VAL A 538 18.92 -7.19 -16.32
CA VAL A 538 18.50 -8.06 -15.21
C VAL A 538 18.02 -9.43 -15.72
N ALA A 539 17.26 -9.44 -16.82
CA ALA A 539 16.77 -10.68 -17.42
C ALA A 539 17.94 -11.58 -17.84
N ARG A 540 18.97 -11.02 -18.46
CA ARG A 540 20.19 -11.76 -18.86
C ARG A 540 21.03 -12.18 -17.65
N GLU A 541 21.28 -11.26 -16.71
CA GLU A 541 22.10 -11.49 -15.51
C GLU A 541 21.51 -12.58 -14.60
N ARG A 542 20.19 -12.57 -14.41
CA ARG A 542 19.50 -13.44 -13.45
C ARG A 542 18.76 -14.62 -14.10
N GLY A 543 18.86 -14.76 -15.42
CA GLY A 543 18.30 -15.90 -16.16
C GLY A 543 16.78 -15.89 -16.32
N VAL A 544 16.16 -14.70 -16.38
CA VAL A 544 14.73 -14.58 -16.69
C VAL A 544 14.52 -14.92 -18.16
N ARG A 545 13.70 -15.93 -18.44
CA ARG A 545 13.45 -16.41 -19.80
C ARG A 545 12.38 -15.56 -20.49
N VAL A 546 12.81 -14.68 -21.39
CA VAL A 546 11.93 -13.89 -22.27
C VAL A 546 12.04 -14.42 -23.70
N PRO A 547 10.98 -14.98 -24.30
CA PRO A 547 11.05 -15.60 -25.63
C PRO A 547 11.52 -14.67 -26.76
N MET A 548 11.24 -13.37 -26.64
CA MET A 548 11.53 -12.37 -27.69
C MET A 548 12.76 -11.51 -27.40
N LEU A 549 13.58 -11.83 -26.39
CA LEU A 549 14.65 -10.94 -25.90
C LEU A 549 15.75 -10.66 -26.93
N ASP A 550 16.08 -11.66 -27.76
CA ASP A 550 17.16 -11.61 -28.75
C ASP A 550 16.62 -11.80 -30.18
N SER A 551 15.30 -11.62 -30.38
CA SER A 551 14.60 -11.83 -31.66
C SER A 551 14.70 -10.65 -32.61
#